data_AF-A0A378A6P5-F1
#
_entry.id   AF-A0A378A6P5-F1
#
_cell.length_a   1.000
_cell.length_b   1.000
_cell.length_c   1.000
_cell.angle_alpha   90.00
_cell.angle_beta   90.00
_cell.angle_gamma   90.00
#
_symmetry.space_group_name_H-M   'P 1'
#
loop_
_entity.id
_entity.type
_entity.pdbx_description
1 polymer ?
#
loop_
_entity_poly.entity_id
_entity_poly.type
_entity_poly.pdbx_seq_one_letter_code
_entity_poly.pdbx_strand_id
1 'polypeptide(L)'
;MANYSLSAGRTTNSGQNQTSHNNNLFATVRAGANTGPWRLRSTMTHTRVENNGGNNALTTTQTRFSNTYLARDIRGWRSNLLMGESSTGSDVFDGIPFRGVKLSSNEQMLPSQLRGYAPAISGVANSNARVTVRQTAM
;
A
#
# COMPACT_ATOMS: atom_id res chain seq x y z
N MET A 1 5.03 -11.03 11.97
CA MET A 1 4.17 -9.92 12.47
C MET A 1 2.84 -10.01 11.74
N ALA A 2 1.72 -9.95 12.44
CA ALA A 2 0.40 -9.98 11.83
C ALA A 2 -0.42 -8.82 12.41
N ASN A 3 -1.06 -8.06 11.53
CA ASN A 3 -1.99 -7.00 11.88
C ASN A 3 -3.40 -7.45 11.50
N TYR A 4 -4.39 -7.17 12.32
CA TYR A 4 -5.78 -7.45 12.02
C TYR A 4 -6.63 -6.23 12.31
N SER A 5 -7.68 -6.03 11.52
CA SER A 5 -8.69 -5.01 11.73
C SER A 5 -10.06 -5.63 11.51
N LEU A 6 -10.92 -5.53 12.52
CA LEU A 6 -12.30 -5.99 12.46
C LEU A 6 -13.21 -4.78 12.58
N SER A 7 -14.19 -4.68 11.71
CA SER A 7 -15.22 -3.65 11.73
C SER A 7 -16.57 -4.33 11.55
N ALA A 8 -17.54 -3.95 12.36
CA ALA A 8 -18.91 -4.42 12.27
C ALA A 8 -19.86 -3.23 12.38
N GLY A 9 -20.92 -3.25 11.59
CA GLY A 9 -21.95 -2.21 11.59
C GLY A 9 -23.31 -2.84 11.41
N ARG A 10 -24.30 -2.31 12.11
CA ARG A 10 -25.70 -2.68 11.95
C ARG A 10 -26.49 -1.44 11.58
N THR A 11 -27.21 -1.51 10.47
CA THR A 11 -28.09 -0.45 9.99
C THR A 11 -29.51 -0.97 10.01
N THR A 12 -30.38 -0.28 10.73
CA THR A 12 -31.82 -0.57 10.76
C THR A 12 -32.54 0.48 9.91
N ASN A 13 -33.25 0.02 8.88
CA ASN A 13 -34.05 0.88 8.04
C ASN A 13 -35.54 0.55 8.26
N SER A 14 -36.29 1.51 8.77
CA SER A 14 -37.74 1.39 9.00
C SER A 14 -38.50 2.25 8.00
N GLY A 15 -39.10 1.61 6.98
CA GLY A 15 -40.03 2.24 6.04
C GLY A 15 -41.48 1.86 6.39
N GLN A 16 -42.45 2.55 5.77
CA GLN A 16 -43.89 2.67 6.10
C GLN A 16 -44.70 1.37 6.37
N ASN A 17 -44.12 0.17 6.32
CA ASN A 17 -44.63 -1.08 6.91
C ASN A 17 -43.60 -2.24 6.91
N GLN A 18 -42.30 -1.97 6.72
CA GLN A 18 -41.25 -3.00 6.74
C GLN A 18 -40.01 -2.50 7.47
N THR A 19 -39.53 -3.31 8.42
CA THR A 19 -38.26 -3.07 9.13
C THR A 19 -37.20 -3.98 8.54
N SER A 20 -36.21 -3.40 7.87
CA SER A 20 -35.06 -4.13 7.32
C SER A 20 -33.84 -3.90 8.20
N HIS A 21 -33.17 -5.00 8.56
CA HIS A 21 -31.92 -4.98 9.31
C HIS A 21 -30.80 -5.41 8.38
N ASN A 22 -29.79 -4.56 8.21
CA ASN A 22 -28.57 -4.88 7.47
C ASN A 22 -27.41 -4.97 8.46
N ASN A 23 -26.71 -6.09 8.47
CA ASN A 23 -25.58 -6.34 9.34
C ASN A 23 -24.35 -6.60 8.46
N ASN A 24 -23.33 -5.77 8.62
CA ASN A 24 -22.09 -5.85 7.85
C ASN A 24 -20.94 -6.15 8.79
N LEU A 25 -20.13 -7.14 8.43
CA LEU A 25 -18.91 -7.52 9.12
C LEU A 25 -17.77 -7.51 8.10
N PHE A 26 -16.72 -6.77 8.41
CA PHE A 26 -15.50 -6.65 7.62
C PHE A 26 -14.30 -6.99 8.49
N ALA A 27 -13.58 -8.03 8.14
CA ALA A 27 -12.33 -8.40 8.79
C ALA A 27 -11.20 -8.33 7.76
N THR A 28 -10.11 -7.64 8.08
CA THR A 28 -8.89 -7.65 7.27
C THR A 28 -7.74 -8.14 8.14
N VAL A 29 -7.01 -9.14 7.66
CA VAL A 29 -5.82 -9.69 8.30
C VAL A 29 -4.64 -9.49 7.35
N ARG A 30 -3.61 -8.77 7.80
CA ARG A 30 -2.35 -8.59 7.10
C ARG A 30 -1.28 -9.39 7.81
N ALA A 31 -0.91 -10.52 7.24
CA ALA A 31 0.15 -11.37 7.76
C ALA A 31 1.48 -11.06 7.08
N GLY A 32 2.56 -11.11 7.86
CA GLY A 32 3.91 -10.93 7.36
C GLY A 32 4.93 -11.83 8.06
N ALA A 33 5.74 -12.50 7.25
CA ALA A 33 6.90 -13.26 7.71
C ALA A 33 8.18 -12.60 7.18
N ASN A 34 9.23 -12.60 7.99
CA ASN A 34 10.52 -12.03 7.66
C ASN A 34 11.57 -13.10 7.93
N THR A 35 12.34 -13.47 6.92
CA THR A 35 13.45 -14.43 7.04
C THR A 35 14.67 -13.90 6.30
N GLY A 36 15.70 -13.50 7.06
CA GLY A 36 16.85 -12.78 6.52
C GLY A 36 16.45 -11.55 5.69
N PRO A 37 16.90 -11.41 4.43
CA PRO A 37 16.55 -10.28 3.56
C PRO A 37 15.16 -10.41 2.91
N TRP A 38 14.48 -11.55 3.07
CA TRP A 38 13.19 -11.83 2.45
C TRP A 38 12.03 -11.42 3.36
N ARG A 39 11.03 -10.78 2.76
CA ARG A 39 9.82 -10.31 3.44
C ARG A 39 8.61 -10.84 2.69
N LEU A 40 7.94 -11.82 3.27
CA LEU A 40 6.65 -12.30 2.77
C LEU A 40 5.54 -11.45 3.38
N ARG A 41 4.60 -11.01 2.55
CA ARG A 41 3.41 -10.27 2.97
C ARG A 41 2.19 -10.86 2.27
N SER A 42 1.07 -10.94 2.99
CA SER A 42 -0.21 -11.40 2.46
C SER A 42 -1.35 -10.67 3.17
N THR A 43 -2.38 -10.28 2.42
CA THR A 43 -3.59 -9.66 2.94
C THR A 43 -4.78 -10.56 2.70
N MET A 44 -5.54 -10.84 3.75
CA MET A 44 -6.79 -11.58 3.71
C MET A 44 -7.91 -10.62 4.11
N THR A 45 -8.94 -10.51 3.29
CA THR A 45 -10.14 -9.72 3.58
C THR A 45 -11.33 -10.66 3.59
N HIS A 46 -12.10 -10.60 4.68
CA HIS A 46 -13.33 -11.37 4.88
C HIS A 46 -14.47 -10.39 5.08
N THR A 47 -15.47 -10.46 4.22
CA THR A 47 -16.65 -9.59 4.26
C THR A 47 -17.89 -10.47 4.36
N ARG A 48 -18.76 -10.16 5.32
CA ARG A 48 -20.05 -10.80 5.49
C ARG A 48 -21.12 -9.73 5.58
N VAL A 49 -22.11 -9.82 4.72
CA VAL A 49 -23.26 -8.90 4.68
C VAL A 49 -24.52 -9.73 4.82
N GLU A 50 -25.33 -9.41 5.80
CA GLU A 50 -26.60 -10.06 6.09
C GLU A 50 -27.71 -9.02 5.97
N ASN A 51 -28.60 -9.25 5.01
CA ASN A 51 -29.79 -8.43 4.83
C ASN A 51 -31.02 -9.22 5.27
N ASN A 52 -31.65 -8.76 6.35
CA ASN A 52 -32.90 -9.28 6.86
C ASN A 52 -33.99 -8.22 6.67
N GLY A 53 -34.62 -8.21 5.49
CA GLY A 53 -35.77 -7.35 5.17
C GLY A 53 -36.71 -8.04 4.20
N GLY A 54 -37.95 -8.29 4.61
CA GLY A 54 -38.96 -9.02 3.81
C GLY A 54 -38.71 -10.54 3.72
N ASN A 55 -39.42 -11.22 2.80
CA ASN A 55 -39.44 -12.70 2.67
C ASN A 55 -38.10 -13.33 2.22
N ASN A 56 -37.10 -12.54 1.82
CA ASN A 56 -35.82 -13.06 1.32
C ASN A 56 -34.66 -12.53 2.18
N ALA A 57 -34.26 -13.30 3.19
CA ALA A 57 -33.00 -13.07 3.88
C ALA A 57 -31.83 -13.48 2.96
N LEU A 58 -30.92 -12.54 2.70
CA LEU A 58 -29.74 -12.76 1.86
C LEU A 58 -28.49 -12.61 2.71
N THR A 59 -27.71 -13.69 2.82
CA THR A 59 -26.39 -13.67 3.45
C THR A 59 -25.34 -13.85 2.37
N THR A 60 -24.49 -12.84 2.19
CA THR A 60 -23.33 -12.91 1.30
C THR A 60 -22.07 -12.90 2.14
N THR A 61 -21.33 -14.02 2.06
CA THR A 61 -20.01 -14.13 2.69
C THR A 61 -18.97 -14.27 1.59
N GLN A 62 -17.96 -13.40 1.61
CA GLN A 62 -16.85 -13.43 0.67
C GLN A 62 -15.54 -13.36 1.43
N THR A 63 -14.64 -14.30 1.12
CA THR A 63 -13.27 -14.30 1.62
C THR A 63 -12.35 -14.16 0.44
N ARG A 64 -11.47 -13.16 0.46
CA ARG A 64 -10.53 -12.88 -0.61
C ARG A 64 -9.13 -12.73 -0.04
N PHE A 65 -8.17 -13.37 -0.69
CA PHE A 65 -6.75 -13.13 -0.47
C PHE A 65 -6.25 -12.19 -1.56
N SER A 66 -5.45 -11.19 -1.19
CA SER A 66 -4.84 -10.23 -2.10
C SER A 66 -3.45 -9.82 -1.62
N ASN A 67 -2.68 -9.24 -2.54
CA ASN A 67 -1.37 -8.67 -2.25
C ASN A 67 -0.44 -9.69 -1.56
N THR A 68 -0.45 -10.93 -2.06
CA THR A 68 0.48 -11.96 -1.60
C THR A 68 1.75 -11.85 -2.42
N TYR A 69 2.82 -11.35 -1.78
CA TYR A 69 4.11 -11.15 -2.44
C TYR A 69 5.28 -11.40 -1.49
N LEU A 70 6.38 -11.80 -2.10
CA LEU A 70 7.69 -11.94 -1.51
C LEU A 70 8.56 -10.77 -1.98
N ALA A 71 9.11 -10.00 -1.06
CA ALA A 71 9.98 -8.86 -1.35
C ALA A 71 11.39 -9.09 -0.82
N ARG A 72 12.40 -8.57 -1.53
CA ARG A 72 13.81 -8.58 -1.13
C ARG A 72 14.52 -7.33 -1.66
N ASP A 73 15.25 -6.68 -0.76
CA ASP A 73 16.11 -5.56 -1.17
C ASP A 73 17.47 -6.08 -1.66
N ILE A 74 17.90 -5.60 -2.83
CA ILE A 74 19.20 -5.87 -3.43
C ILE A 74 20.07 -4.62 -3.26
N ARG A 75 20.94 -4.63 -2.25
CA ARG A 75 21.84 -3.49 -1.94
C ARG A 75 22.80 -3.15 -3.07
N GLY A 76 23.30 -4.16 -3.80
CA GLY A 76 24.26 -3.96 -4.90
C GLY A 76 23.72 -3.08 -6.02
N TRP A 77 22.42 -3.16 -6.31
CA TRP A 77 21.76 -2.38 -7.36
C TRP A 77 20.87 -1.26 -6.81
N ARG A 78 20.80 -1.12 -5.47
CA ARG A 78 19.89 -0.20 -4.78
C ARG A 78 18.44 -0.37 -5.26
N SER A 79 18.04 -1.63 -5.46
CA SER A 79 16.74 -2.00 -6.01
C SER A 79 15.96 -2.89 -5.05
N ASN A 80 14.64 -2.84 -5.14
CA ASN A 80 13.73 -3.77 -4.48
C ASN A 80 13.19 -4.77 -5.50
N LEU A 81 13.35 -6.06 -5.20
CA LEU A 81 12.80 -7.18 -5.94
C LEU A 81 11.50 -7.63 -5.29
N LEU A 82 10.41 -7.62 -6.05
CA LEU A 82 9.10 -8.10 -5.62
C LEU A 82 8.66 -9.25 -6.52
N MET A 83 8.21 -10.34 -5.93
CA MET A 83 7.69 -11.52 -6.61
C MET A 83 6.30 -11.86 -6.06
N GLY A 84 5.30 -12.01 -6.92
CA GLY A 84 3.92 -12.31 -6.55
C GLY A 84 2.95 -11.25 -7.05
N GLU A 85 1.88 -11.02 -6.29
CA GLU A 85 0.83 -10.07 -6.64
C GLU A 85 1.15 -8.66 -6.15
N SER A 86 1.24 -7.71 -7.08
CA SER A 86 1.46 -6.28 -6.79
C SER A 86 0.85 -5.44 -7.90
N SER A 87 0.71 -4.13 -7.67
CA SER A 87 0.45 -3.15 -8.72
C SER A 87 1.74 -2.53 -9.26
N THR A 88 1.71 -2.09 -10.52
CA THR A 88 2.72 -1.19 -11.08
C THR A 88 2.57 0.21 -10.50
N GLY A 89 3.67 0.98 -10.48
CA GLY A 89 3.64 2.40 -10.10
C GLY A 89 2.98 3.25 -11.17
N SER A 90 2.64 4.49 -10.82
CA SER A 90 1.91 5.40 -11.70
C SER A 90 2.71 6.62 -12.16
N ASP A 91 4.03 6.49 -12.21
CA ASP A 91 4.91 7.63 -12.55
C ASP A 91 4.74 8.09 -14.00
N VAL A 92 4.36 7.18 -14.91
CA VAL A 92 4.17 7.47 -16.34
C VAL A 92 2.85 6.92 -16.89
N PHE A 93 2.38 5.77 -16.37
CA PHE A 93 1.17 5.08 -16.84
C PHE A 93 0.27 4.72 -15.67
N ASP A 94 -1.01 4.41 -15.92
CA ASP A 94 -1.90 3.94 -14.87
C ASP A 94 -1.40 2.64 -14.22
N GLY A 95 -1.55 2.56 -12.90
CA GLY A 95 -1.12 1.41 -12.10
C GLY A 95 -2.03 0.21 -12.33
N ILE A 96 -1.52 -0.83 -13.00
CA ILE A 96 -2.25 -2.07 -13.22
C ILE A 96 -1.83 -3.14 -12.20
N PRO A 97 -2.77 -3.93 -11.66
CA PRO A 97 -2.44 -5.09 -10.85
C PRO A 97 -1.85 -6.18 -11.74
N PHE A 98 -0.75 -6.79 -11.30
CA PHE A 98 -0.09 -7.88 -11.98
C PHE A 98 0.32 -8.97 -10.99
N ARG A 99 0.56 -10.19 -11.51
CA ARG A 99 1.16 -11.29 -10.77
C ARG A 99 2.42 -11.76 -11.49
N GLY A 100 3.58 -11.51 -10.91
CA GLY A 100 4.85 -11.77 -11.58
C GLY A 100 6.05 -11.29 -10.78
N VAL A 101 7.10 -10.86 -11.47
CA VAL A 101 8.33 -10.34 -10.87
C VAL A 101 8.51 -8.89 -11.26
N LYS A 102 8.81 -8.02 -10.29
CA LYS A 102 9.12 -6.62 -10.47
C LYS A 102 10.44 -6.30 -9.80
N LEU A 103 11.33 -5.66 -10.54
CA LEU A 103 12.56 -5.06 -10.02
C LEU A 103 12.44 -3.55 -10.18
N SER A 104 12.47 -2.82 -9.08
CA SER A 104 12.36 -1.35 -9.09
C SER A 104 13.49 -0.72 -8.27
N SER A 105 14.13 0.31 -8.82
CA SER A 105 15.07 1.15 -8.07
C SER A 105 14.38 1.81 -6.88
N ASN A 106 15.04 1.85 -5.72
CA ASN A 106 14.47 2.43 -4.51
C ASN A 106 15.30 3.63 -4.05
N GLU A 107 14.77 4.84 -4.26
CA GLU A 107 15.44 6.08 -3.86
C GLU A 107 15.58 6.25 -2.34
N GLN A 108 14.75 5.55 -1.54
CA GLN A 108 14.90 5.54 -0.09
C GLN A 108 16.19 4.85 0.37
N MET A 109 16.88 4.14 -0.51
CA MET A 109 18.21 3.60 -0.26
C MET A 109 19.32 4.65 -0.49
N LEU A 110 19.01 5.82 -1.06
CA LEU A 110 19.96 6.93 -1.14
C LEU A 110 20.10 7.64 0.22
N PRO A 111 21.30 8.17 0.52
CA PRO A 111 21.51 9.09 1.63
C PRO A 111 20.48 10.24 1.59
N SER A 112 20.04 10.71 2.75
CA SER A 112 19.05 11.80 2.87
C SER A 112 19.41 13.06 2.09
N GLN A 113 20.72 13.34 1.92
CA GLN A 113 21.25 14.48 1.15
C GLN A 113 20.98 14.39 -0.37
N LEU A 114 20.75 13.18 -0.89
CA LEU A 114 20.43 12.92 -2.31
C LEU A 114 18.96 12.51 -2.49
N ARG A 115 18.15 12.60 -1.42
CA ARG A 115 16.76 12.19 -1.42
C ARG A 115 15.89 13.42 -1.67
N GLY A 116 15.27 13.49 -2.84
CA GLY A 116 14.49 14.65 -3.29
C GLY A 116 15.26 15.54 -4.26
N TYR A 117 14.55 16.51 -4.84
CA TYR A 117 15.15 17.44 -5.80
C TYR A 117 16.00 18.48 -5.09
N ALA A 118 17.32 18.38 -5.25
CA ALA A 118 18.25 19.47 -4.95
C ALA A 118 18.77 20.02 -6.28
N PRO A 119 18.60 21.33 -6.58
CA PRO A 119 19.14 21.90 -7.80
C PRO A 119 20.68 21.80 -7.76
N ALA A 120 21.27 21.28 -8.82
CA ALA A 120 22.72 21.26 -8.96
C ALA A 120 23.23 22.69 -9.17
N ILE A 121 24.02 23.20 -8.21
CA ILE A 121 24.64 24.53 -8.30
C ILE A 121 25.97 24.37 -9.03
N SER A 122 26.03 24.80 -10.29
CA SER A 122 27.26 24.84 -11.09
C SER A 122 27.61 26.29 -11.48
N GLY A 123 28.91 26.58 -11.56
CA GLY A 123 29.44 27.90 -11.88
C GLY A 123 30.96 27.87 -12.04
N VAL A 124 31.53 28.87 -12.70
CA VAL A 124 32.98 29.01 -12.93
C VAL A 124 33.50 30.16 -12.07
N ALA A 125 34.57 29.91 -11.31
CA ALA A 125 35.30 30.94 -10.56
C ALA A 125 36.67 31.15 -11.19
N ASN A 126 36.95 32.36 -11.67
CA ASN A 126 38.22 32.72 -12.33
C ASN A 126 39.39 32.92 -11.34
N SER A 127 39.11 32.91 -10.04
CA SER A 127 40.10 33.05 -8.96
C SER A 127 39.59 32.35 -7.68
N ASN A 128 40.36 32.42 -6.59
CA ASN A 128 39.96 31.85 -5.30
C ASN A 128 38.70 32.57 -4.78
N ALA A 129 37.58 31.85 -4.72
CA ALA A 129 36.26 32.41 -4.40
C ALA A 129 35.57 31.63 -3.28
N ARG A 130 34.88 32.35 -2.39
CA ARG A 130 34.03 31.76 -1.34
C ARG A 130 32.59 31.67 -1.84
N VAL A 131 32.10 30.45 -2.02
CA VAL A 131 30.69 30.20 -2.39
C VAL A 131 29.84 30.06 -1.13
N THR A 132 28.83 30.92 -0.97
CA THR A 132 27.86 30.86 0.13
C THR A 132 26.45 30.76 -0.45
N VAL A 133 25.78 29.63 -0.21
CA VAL A 133 24.40 29.39 -0.67
C VAL A 133 23.45 29.64 0.50
N ARG A 134 22.43 30.49 0.31
CA ARG A 134 21.40 30.77 1.31
C ARG A 134 20.04 30.57 0.67
N GLN A 135 19.18 29.79 1.33
CA GLN A 135 17.76 29.68 1.02
C GLN A 135 17.00 30.34 2.16
N THR A 136 16.21 31.37 1.87
CA THR A 136 15.30 31.94 2.85
C THR A 136 14.03 31.10 2.83
N ALA A 137 13.89 30.20 3.80
CA ALA A 137 12.65 29.50 4.08
C ALA A 137 12.26 29.83 5.52
N MET A 138 11.66 31.00 5.70
CA MET A 138 10.76 31.28 6.81
C MET A 138 9.82 32.42 6.44
#